data_AF-A0A1N7RYA4-F1
#
_entry.id   AF-A0A1N7RYA4-F1
#
_cell.length_a   1.000
_cell.length_b   1.000
_cell.length_c   1.000
_cell.angle_alpha   90.00
_cell.angle_beta   90.00
_cell.angle_gamma   90.00
#
_symmetry.space_group_name_H-M   'P 1'
#
loop_
_entity.id
_entity.type
_entity.pdbx_description
1 polymer ?
#
loop_
_entity_poly.entity_id
_entity_poly.type
_entity_poly.pdbx_seq_one_letter_code
_entity_poly.pdbx_strand_id
1 'polypeptide(L)' 'MVDLQLSDRVVDLAVERVDLAIRSGRDLSGDLVAMRLAPVRRLVCVAPSDLTKAGRPETLKQLLEHERPGRRTA' A
#
# COMPACT_ATOMS: atom_id res chain seq x y z
N MET A 1 18.35 10.98 -18.96
CA MET A 1 18.15 11.23 -17.53
C MET A 1 16.71 10.89 -17.23
N VAL A 2 16.46 10.12 -16.16
CA VAL A 2 15.11 9.75 -15.72
C VAL A 2 14.89 10.45 -14.40
N ASP A 3 13.77 11.16 -14.27
CA ASP A 3 13.32 11.70 -12.99
C ASP A 3 12.39 10.68 -12.32
N LEU A 4 12.58 10.45 -11.02
CA LEU A 4 11.85 9.44 -10.26
C LEU A 4 11.23 10.08 -9.04
N GLN A 5 9.92 9.94 -8.92
CA GLN A 5 9.14 10.45 -7.81
C GLN A 5 8.39 9.31 -7.14
N LEU A 6 8.40 9.27 -5.81
CA LEU A 6 7.69 8.27 -5.01
C LEU A 6 6.61 8.98 -4.20
N SER A 7 5.36 8.52 -4.35
CA SER A 7 4.20 9.07 -3.66
C SER A 7 3.12 8.00 -3.51
N ASP A 8 2.41 8.01 -2.38
CA ASP A 8 1.24 7.13 -2.13
C ASP A 8 -0.08 7.75 -2.62
N ARG A 9 -0.03 8.94 -3.23
CA ARG A 9 -1.22 9.65 -3.72
C ARG A 9 -1.59 9.16 -5.11
N VAL A 10 -2.87 9.28 -5.46
CA VAL A 10 -3.28 9.24 -6.86
C VAL A 10 -2.82 10.54 -7.51
N VAL A 11 -1.98 10.42 -8.53
CA VAL A 11 -1.38 11.55 -9.26
C VAL A 11 -2.07 11.69 -10.61
N ASP A 12 -2.39 12.93 -10.99
CA ASP A 12 -2.81 13.24 -12.35
C ASP A 12 -1.55 13.41 -13.22
N LEU A 13 -1.34 12.47 -14.12
CA LEU A 13 -0.13 12.41 -14.95
C LEU A 13 0.00 13.61 -15.89
N ALA A 14 -1.12 14.16 -16.36
CA ALA A 14 -1.12 15.29 -17.29
C ALA A 14 -0.74 16.59 -16.57
N VAL A 15 -1.32 16.83 -15.39
CA VAL A 15 -1.01 18.02 -14.57
C VAL A 15 0.43 18.00 -14.09
N GLU A 16 0.92 16.84 -13.67
CA GLU A 16 2.23 16.67 -13.04
C GLU A 16 3.35 16.41 -14.05
N ARG A 17 3.02 16.39 -15.35
CA ARG A 17 3.96 16.15 -16.47
C ARG A 17 4.73 14.84 -16.31
N VAL A 18 4.02 13.78 -15.90
CA VAL A 18 4.56 12.43 -15.73
C VAL A 18 4.18 11.58 -16.94
N ASP A 19 5.17 10.98 -17.60
CA ASP A 19 4.91 10.11 -18.77
C ASP A 19 4.40 8.71 -18.38
N LEU A 20 4.79 8.21 -17.22
CA LEU A 20 4.47 6.85 -16.74
C LEU A 20 4.28 6.82 -15.22
N ALA A 21 3.20 6.19 -14.77
CA ALA A 21 3.01 5.83 -13.37
C ALA A 21 2.86 4.33 -13.16
N ILE A 22 3.55 3.81 -12.15
CA ILE A 22 3.38 2.45 -11.64
C ILE A 22 2.58 2.54 -10.34
N ARG A 23 1.41 1.92 -10.31
CA ARG A 23 0.49 1.98 -9.16
C ARG A 23 -0.14 0.64 -8.86
N SER A 24 -0.47 0.42 -7.59
CA SER A 24 -1.29 -0.71 -7.14
C SER A 24 -2.72 -0.24 -6.87
N GLY A 25 -3.69 -0.60 -7.72
CA GLY A 25 -5.07 -0.17 -7.58
C GLY A 25 -5.91 -0.43 -8.83
N ARG A 26 -7.24 -0.35 -8.74
CA ARG A 26 -8.16 -0.70 -9.84
C ARG A 26 -8.62 0.50 -10.68
N ASP A 27 -8.69 1.69 -10.11
CA ASP A 27 -9.35 2.80 -10.80
C ASP A 27 -8.34 3.66 -11.58
N LEU A 28 -8.46 3.67 -12.91
CA LEU A 28 -7.90 4.74 -13.74
C LEU A 28 -9.06 5.67 -14.08
N SER A 29 -8.86 6.97 -13.87
CA SER A 29 -9.69 7.99 -14.49
C SER A 29 -9.54 7.91 -16.02
N GLY A 30 -10.58 8.33 -16.73
CA GLY A 30 -10.64 8.30 -18.19
C GLY A 30 -9.46 9.01 -18.85
N ASP A 31 -9.14 8.57 -20.07
CA ASP A 31 -8.05 8.99 -20.97
C ASP A 31 -6.68 8.31 -20.76
N LEU A 32 -6.56 7.36 -19.84
CA LEU A 32 -5.31 6.61 -19.59
C LEU A 32 -5.32 5.21 -20.23
N VAL A 33 -4.19 4.82 -20.84
CA VAL A 33 -3.93 3.44 -21.27
C VAL A 33 -3.30 2.65 -20.14
N ALA A 34 -3.87 1.50 -19.83
CA ALA A 34 -3.46 0.65 -18.72
C ALA A 34 -2.79 -0.64 -19.20
N MET A 35 -1.72 -1.06 -18.53
CA MET A 35 -1.18 -2.42 -18.64
C MET A 35 -1.05 -3.04 -17.25
N ARG A 36 -1.59 -4.25 -17.08
CA ARG A 36 -1.42 -5.03 -15.83
C ARG A 36 -0.02 -5.62 -15.80
N LEU A 37 0.82 -5.18 -14.85
CA LEU A 37 2.19 -5.68 -14.68
C LEU A 37 2.23 -7.00 -13.88
N ALA A 38 1.56 -7.06 -12.73
CA ALA A 38 1.55 -8.22 -11.86
C ALA A 38 0.37 -8.16 -10.85
N PRO A 39 -0.07 -9.29 -10.28
CA PRO A 39 -0.95 -9.28 -9.11
C PRO A 39 -0.19 -8.79 -7.86
N VAL A 40 -0.85 -7.97 -7.04
CA VAL A 40 -0.31 -7.53 -5.73
C VAL A 40 -0.94 -8.35 -4.62
N ARG A 41 -0.12 -9.09 -3.85
CA ARG A 41 -0.56 -9.81 -2.65
C ARG A 41 -0.21 -9.00 -1.41
N ARG A 42 -1.22 -8.60 -0.63
CA ARG A 42 -0.99 -8.00 0.69
C ARG A 42 -1.04 -9.08 1.76
N LEU A 43 -0.07 -9.06 2.65
CA LEU A 43 0.00 -9.96 3.81
C LEU A 43 -0.01 -9.12 5.08
N VAL A 44 -0.78 -9.56 6.07
CA VAL A 44 -0.71 -8.99 7.41
C VAL A 44 0.51 -9.59 8.10
N CYS A 45 1.43 -8.74 8.54
CA CYS A 45 2.62 -9.13 9.28
C CYS A 45 2.72 -8.35 10.57
N VAL A 46 3.26 -9.00 11.60
CA VAL A 46 3.46 -8.45 12.93
C VAL A 46 4.91 -8.69 13.31
N ALA A 47 5.56 -7.70 13.93
CA ALA A 47 6.93 -7.87 14.38
C ALA A 47 6.99 -8.99 15.44
N PRO A 48 8.01 -9.86 15.43
CA PRO A 48 8.13 -10.94 16.43
C PRO A 48 8.06 -10.42 17.88
N SER A 49 8.63 -9.24 18.12
CA SER A 49 8.61 -8.54 19.41
C SER A 49 7.21 -8.20 19.93
N ASP A 50 6.22 -8.12 19.05
CA ASP A 50 4.84 -7.75 19.39
C ASP A 50 4.05 -9.01 19.76
N LEU A 51 4.34 -10.12 19.09
CA LEU A 51 3.79 -11.44 19.40
C LEU A 51 4.23 -11.92 20.79
N THR A 52 5.46 -11.61 21.23
CA THR A 52 5.92 -11.98 22.57
C THR A 52 5.14 -11.29 23.69
N LYS A 53 4.63 -10.07 23.45
CA LYS A 53 3.95 -9.28 24.49
C LYS A 53 2.45 -9.49 24.53
N ALA A 54 1.82 -9.61 23.36
CA ALA A 54 0.36 -9.65 23.22
C ALA A 54 -0.16 -11.01 22.73
N GLY A 55 0.72 -11.98 22.48
CA GLY A 55 0.36 -13.26 21.87
C GLY A 55 0.06 -13.15 20.38
N ARG A 56 -0.23 -14.30 19.75
CA ARG A 56 -0.62 -14.36 18.34
C ARG A 56 -2.14 -14.17 18.22
N PRO A 57 -2.62 -13.20 17.42
CA PRO A 57 -4.05 -13.09 17.14
C PRO A 57 -4.49 -14.30 16.30
N GLU A 58 -5.54 -14.98 16.77
CA GLU A 58 -6.20 -16.11 16.13
C GLU A 58 -7.44 -15.68 15.34
N THR A 59 -7.94 -14.46 15.60
CA THR A 59 -9.12 -13.89 14.94
C THR A 59 -8.86 -12.49 14.39
N LEU A 60 -9.63 -12.07 13.37
CA LEU A 60 -9.56 -10.71 12.84
C LEU A 60 -9.89 -9.65 13.89
N LYS A 61 -10.82 -9.94 14.80
CA LYS A 61 -11.18 -9.01 15.88
C LYS A 61 -10.00 -8.75 16.81
N GLN A 62 -9.24 -9.80 17.14
CA GLN A 62 -8.04 -9.65 17.94
C GLN A 62 -6.99 -8.76 17.26
N LEU A 63 -6.94 -8.65 15.92
CA LEU A 63 -6.05 -7.69 15.25
C LEU A 63 -6.44 -6.23 15.52
N LEU A 64 -7.73 -5.94 15.67
CA LEU A 64 -8.21 -4.60 16.02
C LEU A 64 -7.86 -4.24 17.47
N GLU A 65 -7.80 -5.24 18.33
CA GLU A 65 -7.40 -5.12 19.74
C GLU A 65 -5.88 -5.21 19.91
N HIS A 66 -5.14 -5.69 18.89
CA HIS A 66 -3.67 -5.78 18.83
C HIS A 66 -3.05 -4.43 18.46
N GLU A 67 -3.46 -3.36 19.16
CA GLU A 67 -2.92 -2.03 18.90
C GLU A 67 -1.61 -1.80 19.67
N ARG A 68 -0.54 -1.53 18.93
CA ARG A 68 0.56 -0.70 19.44
C ARG A 68 0.35 0.73 18.95
N PRO A 69 0.30 1.74 19.84
CA PRO A 69 0.29 3.13 19.41
C PRO A 69 1.59 3.42 18.64
N GLY A 70 1.45 3.81 17.36
CA GLY A 70 2.58 4.29 16.54
C GLY A 70 2.78 3.63 15.17
N ARG A 71 1.98 2.63 14.78
CA ARG A 71 2.14 1.98 13.46
C ARG A 71 0.97 2.30 12.54
N ARG A 72 1.10 3.38 11.75
CA ARG A 72 0.26 3.59 10.56
C ARG A 72 0.54 2.43 9.60
N THR A 73 -0.48 1.62 9.35
CA THR A 73 -0.51 0.65 8.27
C THR A 73 -0.22 1.40 6.96
N ALA A 74 0.86 1.01 6.28
CA ALA A 74 1.20 1.47 4.94
C ALA A 74 0.33 0.76 3.89
#